data_AF-A0A317FSV2-F1
#
_entry.id   AF-A0A317FSV2-F1
#
_cell.length_a   1.000
_cell.length_b   1.000
_cell.length_c   1.000
_cell.angle_alpha   90.00
_cell.angle_beta   90.00
_cell.angle_gamma   90.00
#
_symmetry.space_group_name_H-M   'P 1'
#
loop_
_entity.id
_entity.type
_entity.pdbx_description
1 polymer ?
#
loop_
_entity_poly.entity_id
_entity_poly.type
_entity_poly.pdbx_seq_one_letter_code
_entity_poly.pdbx_strand_id
1 'polypeptide(L)'
;MGSKIPSARLTNNKIVNVVCYEKNPQGKISCATVGCNAELSFVSRHPRKCASKTIEIPPCFRLKPSEIHASGCKYNISGALNIIAKSSQSEVFQAISDKKYEFRLHVLIKALRELSSIEVGKKSEGWGSGNESDKSYSNKGNLSNYLRTLKQIIELRVLCENNNELKSLIVLKFKGKKIPWSRFFFDNENLTDFIKYYGGKKYTLPLSISGLIYKISEPMATFPYHVVELHSPFVEPDSKGVVKKTVVQIVVKNPEVIKSLVIGDEYVFFGQWSVNVKESKNKIGPRNNTLVYQNIKMYISNTDHFVSS
;
A
#
# COMPACT_ATOMS: atom_id res chain seq x y z
N MET A 1 -6.16 6.81 -9.32
CA MET A 1 -5.22 7.93 -9.16
C MET A 1 -3.85 7.51 -9.68
N GLY A 2 -3.39 8.07 -10.81
CA GLY A 2 -2.14 7.74 -11.52
C GLY A 2 -0.83 7.90 -10.73
N SER A 3 0.20 7.22 -11.23
CA SER A 3 1.53 7.17 -10.65
C SER A 3 2.10 8.57 -10.54
N LYS A 4 2.64 8.91 -9.37
CA LYS A 4 3.30 10.20 -9.16
C LYS A 4 4.64 10.18 -9.87
N ILE A 5 4.71 10.85 -11.02
CA ILE A 5 5.94 10.93 -11.81
C ILE A 5 6.74 12.16 -11.32
N PRO A 6 8.01 11.99 -10.89
CA PRO A 6 8.80 13.08 -10.31
C PRO A 6 9.42 14.01 -11.35
N SER A 7 9.49 13.61 -12.62
CA SER A 7 10.15 14.39 -13.68
C SER A 7 9.48 14.20 -15.05
N ALA A 8 9.45 15.26 -15.83
CA ALA A 8 8.86 15.30 -17.16
C ALA A 8 9.82 15.92 -18.19
N ARG A 9 9.60 15.66 -19.48
CA ARG A 9 10.29 16.27 -20.61
C ARG A 9 9.42 17.38 -21.21
N LEU A 10 10.00 18.56 -21.36
CA LEU A 10 9.39 19.72 -22.01
C LEU A 10 9.50 19.63 -23.53
N THR A 11 8.76 20.49 -24.25
CA THR A 11 8.78 20.58 -25.73
C THR A 11 10.15 20.86 -26.33
N ASN A 12 11.05 21.52 -25.58
CA ASN A 12 12.44 21.75 -25.97
C ASN A 12 13.39 20.59 -25.60
N ASN A 13 12.86 19.40 -25.32
CA ASN A 13 13.56 18.20 -24.86
C ASN A 13 14.30 18.30 -23.51
N LYS A 14 14.16 19.41 -22.77
CA LYS A 14 14.73 19.55 -21.43
C LYS A 14 13.93 18.72 -20.41
N ILE A 15 14.64 17.99 -19.55
CA ILE A 15 14.03 17.29 -18.40
C ILE A 15 13.90 18.27 -17.24
N VAL A 16 12.73 18.29 -16.61
CA VAL A 16 12.41 19.14 -15.47
C VAL A 16 11.82 18.29 -14.34
N ASN A 17 12.27 18.53 -13.12
CA ASN A 17 11.65 17.93 -11.94
C ASN A 17 10.35 18.69 -11.58
N VAL A 18 9.48 18.04 -10.83
CA VAL A 18 8.16 18.61 -10.52
C VAL A 18 8.24 19.92 -9.72
N VAL A 19 9.22 20.05 -8.83
CA VAL A 19 9.40 21.25 -7.99
C VAL A 19 9.82 22.47 -8.81
N CYS A 20 10.70 22.29 -9.81
CA CYS A 20 11.10 23.37 -10.71
C CYS A 20 9.99 23.73 -11.69
N TYR A 21 9.21 22.75 -12.16
CA TYR A 21 8.08 23.01 -13.06
C TYR A 21 6.96 23.78 -12.36
N GLU A 22 6.68 23.49 -11.09
CA GLU A 22 5.67 24.21 -10.29
C GLU A 22 5.93 25.72 -10.22
N LYS A 23 7.18 26.16 -10.27
CA LYS A 23 7.54 27.59 -10.20
C LYS A 23 7.20 28.36 -11.49
N ASN A 24 7.21 27.68 -12.64
CA ASN A 24 6.88 28.29 -13.92
C ASN A 24 6.27 27.24 -14.87
N PRO A 25 4.99 26.88 -14.66
CA PRO A 25 4.35 25.83 -15.44
C PRO A 25 4.08 26.33 -16.85
N GLN A 26 4.88 25.85 -17.81
CA GLN A 26 4.77 26.25 -19.21
C GLN A 26 4.94 25.07 -20.16
N GLY A 27 4.18 25.12 -21.26
CA GLY A 27 4.27 24.17 -22.36
C GLY A 27 3.62 22.82 -22.08
N LYS A 28 3.66 21.97 -23.10
CA LYS A 28 3.26 20.57 -22.97
C LYS A 28 4.38 19.77 -22.31
N ILE A 29 4.00 18.89 -21.39
CA ILE A 29 4.90 17.97 -20.71
C ILE A 29 4.66 16.54 -21.17
N SER A 30 5.74 15.80 -21.36
CA SER A 30 5.73 14.39 -21.77
C SER A 30 6.62 13.57 -20.84
N CYS A 31 6.55 12.25 -20.97
CA CYS A 31 7.38 11.36 -20.18
C CYS A 31 8.88 11.65 -20.35
N ALA A 32 9.62 11.73 -19.23
CA ALA A 32 11.07 11.96 -19.25
C ALA A 32 11.89 10.74 -19.75
N THR A 33 11.27 9.57 -19.86
CA THR A 33 11.96 8.36 -20.33
C THR A 33 12.27 8.45 -21.82
N VAL A 34 13.50 8.05 -22.19
CA VAL A 34 13.93 7.98 -23.59
C VAL A 34 13.03 7.02 -24.36
N GLY A 35 12.56 7.43 -25.54
CA GLY A 35 11.65 6.63 -26.38
C GLY A 35 10.18 6.61 -25.91
N CYS A 36 9.80 7.37 -24.87
CA CYS A 36 8.41 7.50 -24.45
C CYS A 36 7.88 8.92 -24.68
N ASN A 37 6.79 9.05 -25.44
CA ASN A 37 6.17 10.35 -25.76
C ASN A 37 4.82 10.59 -25.08
N ALA A 38 4.46 9.76 -24.10
CA ALA A 38 3.16 9.87 -23.45
C ALA A 38 2.98 11.22 -22.77
N GLU A 39 1.81 11.82 -22.99
CA GLU A 39 1.52 13.14 -22.47
C GLU A 39 1.20 13.08 -20.97
N LEU A 40 1.77 14.04 -20.24
CA LEU A 40 1.57 14.18 -18.81
C LEU A 40 0.68 15.39 -18.52
N SER A 41 0.07 15.35 -17.34
CA SER A 41 -0.62 16.44 -16.68
C SER A 41 0.14 16.79 -15.42
N PHE A 42 0.09 18.06 -15.04
CA PHE A 42 0.68 18.54 -13.80
C PHE A 42 -0.42 18.69 -12.76
N VAL A 43 -0.22 18.09 -11.60
CA VAL A 43 -1.04 18.32 -10.43
C VAL A 43 -0.23 19.22 -9.50
N SER A 44 -0.68 20.46 -9.36
CA SER A 44 -0.10 21.40 -8.41
C SER A 44 -0.27 20.89 -7.00
N ARG A 45 0.59 21.40 -6.13
CA ARG A 45 0.41 21.22 -4.71
C ARG A 45 -0.98 21.70 -4.28
N HIS A 46 -1.64 20.94 -3.43
CA HIS A 46 -2.98 21.27 -2.96
C HIS A 46 -3.21 20.81 -1.52
N PRO A 47 -4.04 21.54 -0.76
CA PRO A 47 -4.42 21.11 0.57
C PRO A 47 -5.38 19.91 0.49
N ARG A 48 -5.18 18.94 1.38
CA ARG A 48 -6.11 17.85 1.66
C ARG A 48 -6.50 17.89 3.12
N LYS A 49 -7.80 17.94 3.39
CA LYS A 49 -8.33 17.85 4.75
C LYS A 49 -8.20 16.41 5.24
N CYS A 50 -7.42 16.20 6.30
CA CYS A 50 -7.36 14.95 7.05
C CYS A 50 -8.01 15.14 8.42
N ALA A 51 -8.24 14.04 9.14
CA ALA A 51 -8.91 14.10 10.45
C ALA A 51 -8.12 14.88 11.52
N SER A 52 -6.78 14.95 11.41
CA SER A 52 -5.92 15.64 12.39
C SER A 52 -5.55 17.06 11.97
N LYS A 53 -5.32 17.27 10.68
CA LYS A 53 -4.89 18.55 10.11
C LYS A 53 -5.22 18.60 8.62
N THR A 54 -5.22 19.79 8.06
CA THR A 54 -5.05 19.94 6.61
C THR A 54 -3.59 19.69 6.28
N ILE A 55 -3.32 18.73 5.40
CA ILE A 55 -1.97 18.47 4.89
C ILE A 55 -1.83 19.03 3.49
N GLU A 56 -0.61 19.44 3.18
CA GLU A 56 -0.25 19.83 1.85
C GLU A 56 0.20 18.59 1.07
N ILE A 57 -0.48 18.28 -0.03
CA ILE A 57 -0.12 17.17 -0.91
C ILE A 57 0.93 17.67 -1.92
N PRO A 58 2.14 17.08 -1.96
CA PRO A 58 3.20 17.50 -2.88
C PRO A 58 2.74 17.47 -4.34
N PRO A 59 3.28 18.37 -5.19
CA PRO A 59 2.96 18.37 -6.60
C PRO A 59 3.50 17.09 -7.26
N CYS A 60 2.83 16.64 -8.31
CA CYS A 60 3.27 15.48 -9.09
C CYS A 60 2.89 15.63 -10.56
N PHE A 61 3.66 15.00 -11.45
CA PHE A 61 3.18 14.72 -12.80
C PHE A 61 2.36 13.45 -12.81
N ARG A 62 1.36 13.40 -13.69
CA ARG A 62 0.51 12.22 -13.90
C ARG A 62 0.28 12.00 -15.38
N LEU A 63 0.17 10.74 -15.78
CA LEU A 63 -0.26 10.39 -17.13
C LEU A 63 -1.65 10.99 -17.41
N LYS A 64 -1.84 11.62 -18.58
CA LYS A 64 -3.16 12.10 -18.97
C LYS A 64 -4.15 10.94 -19.16
N PRO A 65 -5.47 11.19 -19.02
CA PRO A 65 -6.47 10.19 -19.35
C PRO A 65 -6.29 9.67 -20.78
N SER A 66 -6.47 8.36 -20.98
CA SER A 66 -6.34 7.67 -22.27
C SER A 66 -4.94 7.65 -22.91
N GLU A 67 -3.93 8.27 -22.29
CA GLU A 67 -2.54 8.13 -22.70
C GLU A 67 -1.92 6.84 -22.16
N ILE A 68 -0.95 6.29 -22.90
CA ILE A 68 -0.22 5.09 -22.51
C ILE A 68 1.27 5.36 -22.74
N HIS A 69 2.10 5.07 -21.74
CA HIS A 69 3.54 5.13 -21.89
C HIS A 69 4.04 4.16 -22.99
N ALA A 70 5.25 4.35 -23.55
CA ALA A 70 5.82 3.43 -24.55
C ALA A 70 6.24 2.11 -23.91
N SER A 71 6.24 0.98 -24.64
CA SER A 71 6.41 -0.37 -24.06
C SER A 71 7.66 -0.56 -23.20
N GLY A 72 8.79 0.06 -23.55
CA GLY A 72 10.04 0.02 -22.76
C GLY A 72 10.17 1.11 -21.68
N CYS A 73 9.13 1.91 -21.46
CA CYS A 73 9.18 2.99 -20.49
C CYS A 73 9.11 2.44 -19.05
N LYS A 74 9.96 2.94 -18.15
CA LYS A 74 9.88 2.62 -16.71
C LYS A 74 8.52 2.93 -16.05
N TYR A 75 7.72 3.79 -16.68
CA TYR A 75 6.35 4.12 -16.27
C TYR A 75 5.28 3.42 -17.11
N ASN A 76 5.64 2.75 -18.23
CA ASN A 76 4.73 1.80 -18.88
C ASN A 76 4.91 0.42 -18.27
N ILE A 77 4.43 0.25 -17.05
CA ILE A 77 4.54 -1.03 -16.40
C ILE A 77 3.77 -2.08 -17.22
N SER A 78 2.59 -1.80 -17.80
CA SER A 78 1.88 -2.74 -18.70
C SER A 78 2.72 -3.23 -19.89
N GLY A 79 3.47 -2.33 -20.54
CA GLY A 79 4.33 -2.64 -21.68
C GLY A 79 5.62 -3.35 -21.28
N ALA A 80 6.23 -2.91 -20.18
CA ALA A 80 7.36 -3.61 -19.57
C ALA A 80 6.93 -5.02 -19.14
N LEU A 81 5.70 -5.17 -18.65
CA LEU A 81 5.09 -6.45 -18.29
C LEU A 81 4.77 -7.31 -19.50
N ASN A 82 4.37 -6.77 -20.65
CA ASN A 82 4.24 -7.55 -21.89
C ASN A 82 5.60 -8.04 -22.41
N ILE A 83 6.65 -7.24 -22.27
CA ILE A 83 8.01 -7.63 -22.64
C ILE A 83 8.53 -8.70 -21.67
N ILE A 84 8.34 -8.48 -20.36
CA ILE A 84 8.72 -9.43 -19.31
C ILE A 84 7.89 -10.71 -19.42
N ALA A 85 6.58 -10.66 -19.66
CA ALA A 85 5.73 -11.84 -19.87
C ALA A 85 6.19 -12.68 -21.05
N LYS A 86 6.62 -12.04 -22.14
CA LYS A 86 7.20 -12.73 -23.31
C LYS A 86 8.58 -13.32 -23.04
N SER A 87 9.31 -12.81 -22.05
CA SER A 87 10.69 -13.23 -21.72
C SER A 87 10.82 -13.96 -20.37
N SER A 88 9.71 -14.24 -19.68
CA SER A 88 9.69 -14.74 -18.30
C SER A 88 8.96 -16.08 -18.24
N GLN A 89 9.50 -17.01 -17.44
CA GLN A 89 8.83 -18.25 -17.06
C GLN A 89 7.87 -18.08 -15.86
N SER A 90 7.55 -16.84 -15.46
CA SER A 90 6.69 -16.57 -14.30
C SER A 90 5.20 -16.68 -14.67
N GLU A 91 4.51 -17.65 -14.05
CA GLU A 91 3.08 -17.91 -14.21
C GLU A 91 2.17 -16.68 -14.00
N VAL A 92 2.61 -15.70 -13.21
CA VAL A 92 1.88 -14.46 -12.92
C VAL A 92 1.73 -13.59 -14.18
N PHE A 93 2.77 -13.53 -15.02
CA PHE A 93 2.80 -12.65 -16.19
C PHE A 93 2.18 -13.31 -17.42
N GLN A 94 2.24 -14.65 -17.51
CA GLN A 94 1.57 -15.42 -18.55
C GLN A 94 0.03 -15.30 -18.45
N ALA A 95 -0.52 -15.29 -17.23
CA ALA A 95 -1.96 -15.10 -16.99
C ALA A 95 -2.50 -13.70 -17.38
N ILE A 96 -1.66 -12.66 -17.31
CA ILE A 96 -2.03 -11.28 -17.70
C ILE A 96 -2.17 -11.16 -19.23
N SER A 97 -1.28 -11.83 -19.98
CA SER A 97 -1.29 -11.85 -21.45
C SER A 97 -2.53 -12.54 -22.02
N ASP A 98 -3.06 -13.55 -21.31
CA ASP A 98 -4.15 -14.41 -21.80
C ASP A 98 -5.57 -13.90 -21.48
N LYS A 99 -5.73 -12.65 -21.03
CA LYS A 99 -7.02 -12.05 -20.60
C LYS A 99 -7.80 -12.85 -19.54
N LYS A 100 -7.12 -13.73 -18.79
CA LYS A 100 -7.68 -14.51 -17.67
C LYS A 100 -7.21 -13.92 -16.34
N TYR A 101 -7.88 -12.86 -15.87
CA TYR A 101 -7.45 -12.05 -14.71
C TYR A 101 -7.77 -12.67 -13.33
N GLU A 102 -7.67 -13.98 -13.20
CA GLU A 102 -7.78 -14.68 -11.91
C GLU A 102 -6.40 -14.89 -11.29
N PHE A 103 -5.90 -13.88 -10.59
CA PHE A 103 -4.61 -13.97 -9.91
C PHE A 103 -4.72 -14.88 -8.69
N ARG A 104 -4.10 -16.06 -8.70
CA ARG A 104 -4.02 -16.88 -7.49
C ARG A 104 -2.98 -16.29 -6.54
N LEU A 105 -3.42 -15.57 -5.49
CA LEU A 105 -2.59 -15.23 -4.31
C LEU A 105 -1.94 -16.50 -3.73
N HIS A 106 -2.51 -17.67 -3.98
CA HIS A 106 -1.90 -18.96 -3.72
C HIS A 106 -0.62 -19.27 -4.47
N VAL A 107 -0.36 -18.76 -5.68
CA VAL A 107 0.94 -18.94 -6.37
C VAL A 107 2.01 -18.10 -5.67
N LEU A 108 1.63 -16.89 -5.26
CA LEU A 108 2.45 -16.04 -4.39
C LEU A 108 2.73 -16.71 -3.03
N ILE A 109 1.75 -17.44 -2.47
CA ILE A 109 1.85 -18.14 -1.17
C ILE A 109 2.42 -19.56 -1.28
N LYS A 110 2.35 -20.21 -2.44
CA LYS A 110 2.83 -21.58 -2.70
C LYS A 110 4.32 -21.56 -3.02
N ALA A 111 4.83 -20.57 -3.76
CA ALA A 111 6.26 -20.24 -3.77
C ALA A 111 6.79 -19.93 -2.35
N LEU A 112 5.94 -19.34 -1.50
CA LEU A 112 6.16 -19.03 -0.09
C LEU A 112 6.06 -20.26 0.85
N ARG A 113 5.50 -21.39 0.41
CA ARG A 113 5.38 -22.64 1.19
C ARG A 113 6.30 -23.75 0.70
N GLU A 114 6.55 -23.88 -0.60
CA GLU A 114 7.37 -24.96 -1.17
C GLU A 114 8.87 -24.78 -0.86
N LEU A 115 9.33 -23.55 -0.61
CA LEU A 115 10.68 -23.26 -0.08
C LEU A 115 10.80 -23.44 1.45
N SER A 116 9.71 -23.76 2.14
CA SER A 116 9.72 -24.08 3.58
C SER A 116 9.65 -25.58 3.87
N SER A 117 9.59 -26.43 2.84
CA SER A 117 9.34 -27.87 2.97
C SER A 117 10.51 -28.78 2.53
N ILE A 118 11.73 -28.25 2.49
CA ILE A 118 12.99 -29.02 2.46
C ILE A 118 13.82 -28.48 3.64
N GLU A 119 13.85 -29.01 4.86
CA GLU A 119 13.26 -30.15 5.58
C GLU A 119 12.85 -29.57 6.96
N VAL A 120 11.87 -30.05 7.72
CA VAL A 120 11.79 -31.39 8.32
C VAL A 120 10.32 -31.68 8.66
N GLY A 121 9.95 -32.95 8.48
CA GLY A 121 8.66 -33.47 8.90
C GLY A 121 8.32 -33.18 10.36
N LYS A 122 7.06 -32.81 10.59
CA LYS A 122 6.25 -32.99 11.80
C LYS A 122 7.01 -33.06 13.14
N LYS A 123 6.92 -31.98 13.92
CA LYS A 123 5.89 -31.82 14.98
C LYS A 123 6.01 -30.41 15.59
N SER A 124 4.94 -29.63 15.48
CA SER A 124 4.58 -28.65 16.50
C SER A 124 3.07 -28.68 16.65
N GLU A 125 2.60 -29.56 17.54
CA GLU A 125 1.25 -29.43 18.09
C GLU A 125 1.32 -28.48 19.28
N GLY A 126 1.02 -27.21 18.98
CA GLY A 126 0.50 -26.20 19.90
C GLY A 126 1.30 -25.88 21.15
N TRP A 127 0.75 -24.94 21.91
CA TRP A 127 1.00 -24.78 23.33
C TRP A 127 2.28 -24.06 23.79
N GLY A 128 2.09 -23.28 24.85
CA GLY A 128 3.13 -22.63 25.61
C GLY A 128 3.80 -23.50 26.67
N SER A 129 4.79 -22.86 27.30
CA SER A 129 5.61 -23.27 28.44
C SER A 129 6.65 -24.38 28.20
N GLY A 130 7.86 -24.14 28.69
CA GLY A 130 8.93 -25.12 28.82
C GLY A 130 10.29 -24.60 28.34
N ASN A 131 11.21 -24.42 29.29
CA ASN A 131 12.61 -23.99 29.12
C ASN A 131 13.38 -24.85 28.10
N GLU A 132 14.30 -24.28 27.34
CA GLU A 132 15.76 -24.32 27.62
C GLU A 132 16.62 -23.96 26.40
N SER A 133 17.60 -23.11 26.67
CA SER A 133 18.89 -22.89 25.98
C SER A 133 18.93 -22.26 24.58
N ASP A 134 19.54 -21.08 24.58
CA ASP A 134 20.24 -20.39 23.49
C ASP A 134 20.88 -21.32 22.46
N LYS A 135 20.51 -21.17 21.17
CA LYS A 135 21.47 -21.12 20.06
C LYS A 135 20.95 -20.19 18.95
N SER A 136 21.65 -19.08 18.73
CA SER A 136 21.41 -18.14 17.64
C SER A 136 21.65 -18.78 16.27
N TYR A 137 20.71 -18.65 15.33
CA TYR A 137 20.96 -18.86 13.90
C TYR A 137 20.34 -17.72 13.09
N SER A 138 21.19 -16.93 12.44
CA SER A 138 20.82 -15.80 11.59
C SER A 138 20.29 -16.27 10.22
N ASN A 139 19.14 -15.77 9.78
CA ASN A 139 18.44 -16.27 8.58
C ASN A 139 18.26 -15.15 7.53
N LYS A 140 19.05 -15.17 6.44
CA LYS A 140 19.11 -14.13 5.38
C LYS A 140 18.27 -14.44 4.11
N GLY A 141 17.50 -15.53 4.06
CA GLY A 141 16.83 -16.01 2.83
C GLY A 141 15.37 -15.59 2.57
N ASN A 142 14.62 -15.08 3.56
CA ASN A 142 13.16 -14.84 3.45
C ASN A 142 12.76 -13.47 2.86
N LEU A 143 13.66 -12.48 2.91
CA LEU A 143 13.42 -11.08 2.55
C LEU A 143 13.10 -10.88 1.06
N SER A 144 13.78 -11.62 0.17
CA SER A 144 13.71 -11.42 -1.28
C SER A 144 12.34 -11.76 -1.89
N ASN A 145 11.62 -12.72 -1.30
CA ASN A 145 10.32 -13.17 -1.80
C ASN A 145 9.16 -12.28 -1.32
N TYR A 146 9.27 -11.76 -0.10
CA TYR A 146 8.27 -10.83 0.43
C TYR A 146 8.36 -9.47 -0.28
N LEU A 147 9.57 -8.93 -0.46
CA LEU A 147 9.80 -7.71 -1.23
C LEU A 147 9.32 -7.83 -2.68
N ARG A 148 9.47 -9.01 -3.30
CA ARG A 148 8.93 -9.30 -4.64
C ARG A 148 7.40 -9.18 -4.66
N THR A 149 6.72 -9.68 -3.63
CA THR A 149 5.26 -9.60 -3.51
C THR A 149 4.79 -8.15 -3.38
N LEU A 150 5.44 -7.37 -2.53
CA LEU A 150 5.14 -5.95 -2.38
C LEU A 150 5.39 -5.16 -3.67
N LYS A 151 6.49 -5.45 -4.36
CA LYS A 151 6.78 -4.86 -5.67
C LYS A 151 5.68 -5.18 -6.68
N GLN A 152 5.21 -6.43 -6.72
CA GLN A 152 4.09 -6.83 -7.58
C GLN A 152 2.77 -6.16 -7.18
N ILE A 153 2.52 -5.91 -5.89
CA ILE A 153 1.36 -5.14 -5.43
C ILE A 153 1.44 -3.68 -5.89
N ILE A 154 2.61 -3.05 -5.82
CA ILE A 154 2.83 -1.71 -6.39
C ILE A 154 2.59 -1.73 -7.89
N GLU A 155 3.17 -2.70 -8.61
CA GLU A 155 2.99 -2.85 -10.06
C GLU A 155 1.49 -2.98 -10.41
N LEU A 156 0.75 -3.86 -9.73
CA LEU A 156 -0.70 -4.02 -9.92
C LEU A 156 -1.48 -2.76 -9.59
N ARG A 157 -1.12 -2.04 -8.51
CA ARG A 157 -1.72 -0.75 -8.18
C ARG A 157 -1.58 0.17 -9.37
N VAL A 158 -0.36 0.39 -9.86
CA VAL A 158 -0.06 1.28 -11.01
C VAL A 158 -0.90 0.93 -12.24
N LEU A 159 -1.06 -0.36 -12.55
CA LEU A 159 -1.91 -0.79 -13.66
C LEU A 159 -3.39 -0.40 -13.45
N CYS A 160 -3.88 -0.46 -12.22
CA CYS A 160 -5.26 -0.12 -11.87
C CYS A 160 -5.51 1.39 -11.79
N GLU A 161 -4.47 2.22 -11.71
CA GLU A 161 -4.59 3.61 -11.28
C GLU A 161 -5.45 4.49 -12.19
N ASN A 162 -5.55 4.14 -13.48
CA ASN A 162 -6.33 4.88 -14.49
C ASN A 162 -7.27 3.99 -15.31
N ASN A 163 -7.44 2.72 -14.95
CA ASN A 163 -8.27 1.79 -15.69
C ASN A 163 -9.27 1.08 -14.76
N ASN A 164 -10.45 1.71 -14.61
CA ASN A 164 -11.53 1.18 -13.77
C ASN A 164 -12.04 -0.18 -14.26
N GLU A 165 -12.01 -0.42 -15.57
CA GLU A 165 -12.36 -1.70 -16.16
C GLU A 165 -11.37 -2.78 -15.71
N LEU A 166 -10.05 -2.53 -15.84
CA LEU A 166 -9.00 -3.42 -15.33
C LEU A 166 -9.13 -3.66 -13.82
N LYS A 167 -9.39 -2.61 -13.03
CA LYS A 167 -9.59 -2.69 -11.58
C LYS A 167 -10.76 -3.61 -11.22
N SER A 168 -11.81 -3.63 -12.04
CA SER A 168 -12.98 -4.50 -11.86
C SER A 168 -12.71 -5.97 -12.24
N LEU A 169 -11.76 -6.19 -13.14
CA LEU A 169 -11.39 -7.52 -13.64
C LEU A 169 -10.34 -8.21 -12.75
N ILE A 170 -9.56 -7.45 -11.96
CA ILE A 170 -8.54 -8.02 -11.07
C ILE A 170 -9.19 -8.66 -9.85
N VAL A 171 -9.07 -9.99 -9.78
CA VAL A 171 -9.52 -10.80 -8.65
C VAL A 171 -8.35 -11.64 -8.12
N LEU A 172 -8.04 -11.47 -6.83
CA LEU A 172 -7.03 -12.24 -6.12
C LEU A 172 -7.66 -13.46 -5.45
N LYS A 173 -7.18 -14.68 -5.72
CA LYS A 173 -7.61 -15.91 -5.03
C LYS A 173 -6.70 -16.24 -3.85
N PHE A 174 -7.23 -16.24 -2.63
CA PHE A 174 -6.53 -16.61 -1.41
C PHE A 174 -7.32 -17.61 -0.57
N LYS A 175 -6.69 -18.73 -0.17
CA LYS A 175 -7.33 -19.85 0.54
C LYS A 175 -8.70 -20.26 -0.04
N GLY A 176 -8.81 -20.36 -1.36
CA GLY A 176 -10.03 -20.71 -2.09
C GLY A 176 -11.02 -19.55 -2.26
N LYS A 177 -10.75 -18.38 -1.68
CA LYS A 177 -11.62 -17.20 -1.76
C LYS A 177 -11.16 -16.26 -2.87
N LYS A 178 -12.09 -15.82 -3.72
CA LYS A 178 -11.90 -14.74 -4.69
C LYS A 178 -12.08 -13.39 -4.00
N ILE A 179 -11.11 -12.50 -4.15
CA ILE A 179 -11.04 -11.20 -3.49
C ILE A 179 -10.81 -10.15 -4.57
N PRO A 180 -11.81 -9.32 -4.90
CA PRO A 180 -11.64 -8.27 -5.88
C PRO A 180 -10.60 -7.25 -5.38
N TRP A 181 -9.94 -6.56 -6.30
CA TRP A 181 -8.93 -5.54 -5.98
C TRP A 181 -9.45 -4.50 -4.97
N SER A 182 -10.70 -4.06 -5.10
CA SER A 182 -11.37 -3.11 -4.20
C SER A 182 -11.55 -3.60 -2.76
N ARG A 183 -11.40 -4.91 -2.53
CA ARG A 183 -11.39 -5.52 -1.19
C ARG A 183 -10.01 -5.99 -0.76
N PHE A 184 -9.00 -5.87 -1.63
CA PHE A 184 -7.63 -6.26 -1.36
C PHE A 184 -6.72 -5.08 -1.01
N PHE A 185 -6.83 -3.99 -1.79
CA PHE A 185 -5.99 -2.81 -1.68
C PHE A 185 -6.81 -1.62 -1.19
N PHE A 186 -6.35 -1.01 -0.10
CA PHE A 186 -6.95 0.16 0.51
C PHE A 186 -5.98 1.33 0.56
N ASP A 187 -6.51 2.54 0.43
CA ASP A 187 -5.82 3.80 0.64
C ASP A 187 -6.78 4.79 1.32
N ASN A 188 -6.38 6.06 1.46
CA ASN A 188 -7.19 7.07 2.11
C ASN A 188 -8.58 7.29 1.47
N GLU A 189 -8.80 6.92 0.20
CA GLU A 189 -10.07 7.14 -0.50
C GLU A 189 -11.11 6.07 -0.18
N ASN A 190 -10.69 4.81 -0.01
CA ASN A 190 -11.58 3.68 0.26
C ASN A 190 -11.35 3.04 1.65
N LEU A 191 -10.57 3.66 2.53
CA LEU A 191 -10.26 3.11 3.85
C LEU A 191 -11.50 2.88 4.70
N THR A 192 -12.54 3.70 4.54
CA THR A 192 -13.82 3.54 5.27
C THR A 192 -14.52 2.23 4.91
N ASP A 193 -14.37 1.75 3.67
CA ASP A 193 -14.91 0.45 3.23
C ASP A 193 -14.19 -0.73 3.88
N PHE A 194 -12.96 -0.56 4.36
CA PHE A 194 -12.23 -1.59 5.08
C PHE A 194 -13.05 -2.12 6.26
N ILE A 195 -13.62 -1.21 7.05
CA ILE A 195 -14.42 -1.56 8.22
C ILE A 195 -15.69 -2.31 7.82
N LYS A 196 -16.32 -1.90 6.72
CA LYS A 196 -17.49 -2.58 6.16
C LYS A 196 -17.20 -4.04 5.78
N TYR A 197 -16.02 -4.31 5.23
CA TYR A 197 -15.65 -5.65 4.74
C TYR A 197 -14.97 -6.54 5.80
N TYR A 198 -14.26 -5.94 6.74
CA TYR A 198 -13.35 -6.64 7.64
C TYR A 198 -13.51 -6.31 9.13
N GLY A 199 -14.38 -5.37 9.49
CA GLY A 199 -14.56 -4.89 10.87
C GLY A 199 -15.05 -5.95 11.87
N GLY A 200 -15.79 -6.95 11.41
CA GLY A 200 -16.28 -8.05 12.27
C GLY A 200 -15.30 -9.20 12.50
N LYS A 201 -14.08 -9.14 11.94
CA LYS A 201 -13.11 -10.24 12.01
C LYS A 201 -12.02 -9.92 13.02
N LYS A 202 -11.61 -10.94 13.82
CA LYS A 202 -10.45 -10.83 14.72
C LYS A 202 -9.18 -10.47 13.97
N TYR A 203 -8.95 -11.15 12.84
CA TYR A 203 -7.87 -10.84 11.89
C TYR A 203 -8.37 -10.98 10.46
N THR A 204 -7.86 -10.13 9.58
CA THR A 204 -8.09 -10.23 8.14
C THR A 204 -7.23 -11.31 7.52
N LEU A 205 -7.54 -11.66 6.27
CA LEU A 205 -6.54 -12.22 5.38
C LEU A 205 -5.43 -11.16 5.09
N PRO A 206 -4.26 -11.53 4.54
CA PRO A 206 -3.24 -10.54 4.19
C PRO A 206 -3.74 -9.55 3.13
N LEU A 207 -3.80 -8.26 3.49
CA LEU A 207 -4.32 -7.17 2.67
C LEU A 207 -3.30 -6.04 2.58
N SER A 208 -3.46 -5.19 1.58
CA SER A 208 -2.58 -4.03 1.35
C SER A 208 -3.28 -2.74 1.79
N ILE A 209 -2.60 -1.91 2.58
CA ILE A 209 -3.04 -0.55 2.92
C ILE A 209 -1.92 0.43 2.60
N SER A 210 -2.23 1.46 1.82
CA SER A 210 -1.30 2.55 1.47
C SER A 210 -1.69 3.85 2.15
N GLY A 211 -0.69 4.62 2.60
CA GLY A 211 -0.94 5.94 3.17
C GLY A 211 0.33 6.68 3.57
N LEU A 212 0.16 7.98 3.83
CA LEU A 212 1.22 8.87 4.32
C LEU A 212 1.41 8.68 5.82
N ILE A 213 2.65 8.54 6.28
CA ILE A 213 2.95 8.46 7.72
C ILE A 213 2.66 9.82 8.36
N TYR A 214 1.73 9.83 9.31
CA TYR A 214 1.35 11.01 10.09
C TYR A 214 2.25 11.18 11.32
N LYS A 215 2.50 10.08 12.03
CA LYS A 215 3.23 10.10 13.31
C LYS A 215 3.91 8.76 13.57
N ILE A 216 5.07 8.79 14.22
CA ILE A 216 5.68 7.64 14.86
C ILE A 216 5.70 7.92 16.36
N SER A 217 5.03 7.08 17.15
CA SER A 217 4.98 7.20 18.61
C SER A 217 5.96 6.23 19.24
N GLU A 218 6.69 6.69 20.24
CA GLU A 218 7.62 5.87 21.04
C GLU A 218 6.88 4.90 21.97
N PRO A 219 7.55 3.82 22.42
CA PRO A 219 7.04 2.92 23.43
C PRO A 219 6.69 3.65 24.73
N MET A 220 5.63 3.21 25.39
CA MET A 220 5.22 3.69 26.72
C MET A 220 5.30 2.54 27.71
N ALA A 221 5.34 2.83 29.02
CA ALA A 221 5.36 1.81 30.07
C ALA A 221 4.22 0.77 29.93
N THR A 222 3.04 1.21 29.49
CA THR A 222 1.86 0.34 29.27
C THR A 222 1.82 -0.32 27.89
N PHE A 223 2.70 0.08 26.95
CA PHE A 223 2.73 -0.45 25.59
C PHE A 223 4.15 -0.40 25.01
N PRO A 224 4.92 -1.50 25.07
CA PRO A 224 6.37 -1.52 24.83
C PRO A 224 6.75 -1.56 23.35
N TYR A 225 5.93 -0.98 22.46
CA TYR A 225 6.17 -1.00 21.01
C TYR A 225 5.99 0.38 20.41
N HIS A 226 6.76 0.66 19.36
CA HIS A 226 6.54 1.86 18.56
C HIS A 226 5.24 1.72 17.77
N VAL A 227 4.54 2.84 17.54
CA VAL A 227 3.31 2.87 16.75
C VAL A 227 3.43 3.90 15.64
N VAL A 228 3.40 3.43 14.40
CA VAL A 228 3.35 4.27 13.21
C VAL A 228 1.88 4.47 12.86
N GLU A 229 1.45 5.72 12.78
CA GLU A 229 0.09 6.09 12.39
C GLU A 229 0.08 6.70 11.00
N LEU A 230 -0.87 6.29 10.16
CA LEU A 230 -1.09 6.90 8.86
C LEU A 230 -2.08 8.06 8.97
N HIS A 231 -2.03 8.98 8.02
CA HIS A 231 -3.03 10.03 7.87
C HIS A 231 -4.43 9.41 7.69
N SER A 232 -5.35 9.76 8.60
CA SER A 232 -6.76 9.36 8.52
C SER A 232 -7.57 10.29 7.61
N PRO A 233 -8.55 9.75 6.85
CA PRO A 233 -9.48 10.57 6.08
C PRO A 233 -10.30 11.48 7.00
N PHE A 234 -10.62 12.68 6.52
CA PHE A 234 -11.58 13.54 7.20
C PHE A 234 -12.98 12.94 7.06
N VAL A 235 -13.74 12.91 8.17
CA VAL A 235 -15.09 12.35 8.22
C VAL A 235 -16.00 13.36 8.93
N GLU A 236 -17.10 13.70 8.28
CA GLU A 236 -18.13 14.56 8.89
C GLU A 236 -18.99 13.76 9.87
N PRO A 237 -19.59 14.42 10.89
CA PRO A 237 -20.55 13.77 11.76
C PRO A 237 -21.74 13.25 10.95
N ASP A 238 -22.21 12.06 11.27
CA ASP A 238 -23.46 11.55 10.70
C ASP A 238 -24.68 12.29 11.25
N SER A 239 -25.88 11.92 10.78
CA SER A 239 -27.15 12.53 11.22
C SER A 239 -27.42 12.40 12.72
N LYS A 240 -26.71 11.52 13.43
CA LYS A 240 -26.78 11.33 14.88
C LYS A 240 -25.64 12.04 15.62
N GLY A 241 -24.85 12.84 14.93
CA GLY A 241 -23.69 13.54 15.50
C GLY A 241 -22.52 12.60 15.84
N VAL A 242 -22.45 11.41 15.21
CA VAL A 242 -21.35 10.47 15.43
C VAL A 242 -20.29 10.66 14.35
N VAL A 243 -19.05 10.89 14.78
CA VAL A 243 -17.87 10.94 13.91
C VAL A 243 -17.15 9.60 14.01
N LYS A 244 -17.10 8.85 12.92
CA LYS A 244 -16.38 7.57 12.85
C LYS A 244 -15.00 7.81 12.26
N LYS A 245 -13.97 7.81 13.11
CA LYS A 245 -12.59 8.07 12.70
C LYS A 245 -11.84 6.75 12.49
N THR A 246 -11.58 6.42 11.23
CA THR A 246 -10.78 5.25 10.86
C THR A 246 -9.29 5.59 10.94
N VAL A 247 -8.56 4.88 11.81
CA VAL A 247 -7.13 5.12 12.07
C VAL A 247 -6.34 3.86 11.74
N VAL A 248 -5.32 3.98 10.90
CA VAL A 248 -4.41 2.87 10.60
C VAL A 248 -3.17 2.99 11.47
N GLN A 249 -2.86 1.92 12.19
CA GLN A 249 -1.75 1.83 13.12
C GLN A 249 -0.89 0.61 12.80
N ILE A 250 0.40 0.81 12.61
CA ILE A 250 1.38 -0.24 12.45
C ILE A 250 2.20 -0.30 13.73
N VAL A 251 2.03 -1.39 14.48
CA VAL A 251 2.75 -1.67 15.70
C VAL A 251 4.07 -2.33 15.34
N VAL A 252 5.17 -1.66 15.66
CA VAL A 252 6.53 -2.07 15.29
C VAL A 252 7.22 -2.68 16.51
N LYS A 253 7.44 -3.99 16.45
CA LYS A 253 8.06 -4.77 17.54
C LYS A 253 9.57 -4.60 17.62
N ASN A 254 10.22 -4.42 16.47
CA ASN A 254 11.66 -4.20 16.37
C ASN A 254 11.94 -2.72 16.08
N PRO A 255 12.52 -1.95 17.03
CA PRO A 255 12.81 -0.53 16.85
C PRO A 255 13.66 -0.20 15.61
N GLU A 256 14.54 -1.11 15.17
CA GLU A 256 15.39 -0.89 14.00
C GLU A 256 14.59 -0.64 12.71
N VAL A 257 13.37 -1.17 12.62
CA VAL A 257 12.47 -0.98 11.48
C VAL A 257 12.04 0.48 11.33
N ILE A 258 11.98 1.24 12.42
CA ILE A 258 11.60 2.66 12.41
C ILE A 258 12.60 3.49 11.60
N LYS A 259 13.88 3.11 11.56
CA LYS A 259 14.92 3.82 10.79
C LYS A 259 14.64 3.83 9.28
N SER A 260 13.79 2.94 8.79
CA SER A 260 13.39 2.85 7.37
C SER A 260 12.08 3.60 7.06
N LEU A 261 11.48 4.26 8.06
CA LEU A 261 10.20 4.95 7.95
C LEU A 261 10.37 6.45 8.17
N VAL A 262 9.88 7.25 7.22
CA VAL A 262 9.97 8.71 7.26
C VAL A 262 8.58 9.31 7.41
N ILE A 263 8.41 10.23 8.37
CA ILE A 263 7.15 10.95 8.55
C ILE A 263 6.90 11.82 7.32
N GLY A 264 5.68 11.77 6.79
CA GLY A 264 5.28 12.49 5.58
C GLY A 264 5.41 11.69 4.29
N ASP A 265 6.15 10.58 4.29
CA ASP A 265 6.31 9.72 3.10
C ASP A 265 5.16 8.71 2.98
N GLU A 266 4.88 8.30 1.74
CA GLU A 266 3.83 7.34 1.40
C GLU A 266 4.42 5.93 1.36
N TYR A 267 3.80 5.00 2.09
CA TYR A 267 4.20 3.60 2.09
C TYR A 267 3.02 2.71 1.74
N VAL A 268 3.33 1.54 1.17
CA VAL A 268 2.39 0.43 1.01
C VAL A 268 2.73 -0.62 2.06
N PHE A 269 1.80 -0.87 2.98
CA PHE A 269 1.92 -1.89 4.01
C PHE A 269 1.13 -3.14 3.62
N PHE A 270 1.74 -4.31 3.75
CA PHE A 270 1.09 -5.58 3.47
C PHE A 270 1.16 -6.51 4.68
N GLY A 271 0.05 -7.19 4.97
CA GLY A 271 -0.01 -8.12 6.08
C GLY A 271 -1.42 -8.35 6.60
N GLN A 272 -1.51 -9.04 7.74
CA GLN A 272 -2.78 -9.25 8.42
C GLN A 272 -3.10 -8.07 9.31
N TRP A 273 -4.35 -7.65 9.24
CA TRP A 273 -4.86 -6.52 10.00
C TRP A 273 -5.89 -7.01 11.00
N SER A 274 -6.07 -6.25 12.07
CA SER A 274 -7.14 -6.44 13.06
C SER A 274 -7.89 -5.13 13.21
N VAL A 275 -9.17 -5.21 13.54
CA VAL A 275 -9.99 -4.02 13.77
C VAL A 275 -10.38 -3.96 15.24
N ASN A 276 -10.19 -2.80 15.85
CA ASN A 276 -10.65 -2.50 17.20
C ASN A 276 -11.47 -1.20 17.15
N VAL A 277 -12.75 -1.29 17.52
CA VAL A 277 -13.64 -0.15 17.61
C VAL A 277 -13.74 0.30 19.06
N LYS A 278 -13.51 1.58 19.31
CA LYS A 278 -13.56 2.18 20.64
C LYS A 278 -14.28 3.52 20.58
N GLU A 279 -15.35 3.66 21.35
CA GLU A 279 -15.99 4.96 21.56
C GLU A 279 -15.13 5.81 22.51
N SER A 280 -14.96 7.08 22.15
CA SER A 280 -14.32 8.08 22.98
C SER A 280 -15.25 8.46 24.13
N LYS A 281 -14.72 8.50 25.36
CA LYS A 281 -15.43 9.06 26.50
C LYS A 281 -15.67 10.56 26.36
N ASN A 282 -14.82 11.25 25.58
CA ASN A 282 -14.89 12.69 25.38
C ASN A 282 -15.71 13.01 24.12
N LYS A 283 -16.63 13.98 24.24
CA LYS A 283 -17.35 14.60 23.11
C LYS A 283 -16.47 15.63 22.42
N ILE A 284 -16.74 15.93 21.14
CA ILE A 284 -15.91 16.84 20.34
C ILE A 284 -16.75 17.92 19.67
N GLY A 285 -16.22 19.15 19.70
CA GLY A 285 -16.77 20.29 18.99
C GLY A 285 -18.00 20.90 19.67
N PRO A 286 -18.49 22.04 19.16
CA PRO A 286 -19.56 22.82 19.79
C PRO A 286 -20.90 22.09 19.84
N ARG A 287 -21.08 21.03 19.04
CA ARG A 287 -22.30 20.21 18.98
C ARG A 287 -22.23 18.94 19.85
N ASN A 288 -21.21 18.80 20.69
CA ASN A 288 -21.00 17.62 21.54
C ASN A 288 -21.05 16.29 20.77
N ASN A 289 -20.41 16.25 19.60
CA ASN A 289 -20.41 15.07 18.74
C ASN A 289 -19.71 13.90 19.43
N THR A 290 -20.20 12.69 19.21
CA THR A 290 -19.59 11.45 19.71
C THR A 290 -18.48 11.01 18.78
N LEU A 291 -17.28 10.73 19.30
CA LEU A 291 -16.20 10.20 18.48
C LEU A 291 -16.07 8.69 18.67
N VAL A 292 -16.10 7.94 17.58
CA VAL A 292 -15.85 6.49 17.55
C VAL A 292 -14.57 6.24 16.76
N TYR A 293 -13.54 5.72 17.42
CA TYR A 293 -12.31 5.29 16.79
C TYR A 293 -12.48 3.89 16.20
N GLN A 294 -12.12 3.73 14.94
CA GLN A 294 -12.04 2.44 14.25
C GLN A 294 -10.58 2.18 13.91
N ASN A 295 -9.86 1.57 14.86
CA ASN A 295 -8.42 1.34 14.75
C ASN A 295 -8.17 0.06 13.94
N ILE A 296 -7.51 0.21 12.79
CA ILE A 296 -7.03 -0.88 11.95
C ILE A 296 -5.55 -1.09 12.29
N LYS A 297 -5.22 -2.23 12.90
CA LYS A 297 -3.90 -2.52 13.46
C LYS A 297 -3.19 -3.65 12.73
N MET A 298 -1.93 -3.46 12.39
CA MET A 298 -1.00 -4.52 11.96
C MET A 298 0.21 -4.55 12.89
N TYR A 299 0.78 -5.73 13.12
CA TYR A 299 2.02 -5.90 13.86
C TYR A 299 3.13 -6.33 12.92
N ILE A 300 4.29 -5.69 13.02
CA ILE A 300 5.46 -6.01 12.19
C ILE A 300 6.73 -6.12 13.05
N SER A 301 7.67 -6.94 12.59
CA SER A 301 8.98 -7.12 13.25
C SER A 301 10.17 -6.85 12.32
N ASN A 302 9.92 -6.66 11.03
CA ASN A 302 10.95 -6.44 10.01
C ASN A 302 10.43 -5.47 8.93
N THR A 303 11.35 -5.03 8.08
CA THR A 303 11.09 -4.08 6.97
C THR A 303 10.32 -4.71 5.82
N ASP A 304 10.21 -6.03 5.79
CA ASP A 304 9.59 -6.78 4.69
C ASP A 304 8.15 -6.35 4.50
N HIS A 305 7.45 -5.99 5.57
CA HIS A 305 6.02 -5.62 5.56
C HIS A 305 5.66 -4.33 4.83
N PHE A 306 6.62 -3.56 4.35
CA PHE A 306 6.34 -2.31 3.64
C PHE A 306 7.37 -1.98 2.56
N VAL A 307 6.94 -1.08 1.68
CA VAL A 307 7.75 -0.52 0.61
C VAL A 307 7.34 0.93 0.42
N SER A 308 8.31 1.80 0.13
CA SER A 308 8.03 3.19 -0.26
C SER A 308 7.22 3.20 -1.54
N SER A 309 6.16 3.99 -1.56
CA SER A 309 5.36 4.23 -2.77
C SER A 309 5.93 5.34 -3.63
#